data_AF-A0A8T1H163-F1
#
_entry.id   AF-A0A8T1H163-F1
#
_cell.length_a   1.000
_cell.length_b   1.000
_cell.length_c   1.000
_cell.angle_alpha   90.00
_cell.angle_beta   90.00
_cell.angle_gamma   90.00
#
_symmetry.space_group_name_H-M   'P 1'
#
loop_
_entity.id
_entity.type
_entity.pdbx_description
1 polymer ?
#
loop_
_entity_poly.entity_id
_entity_poly.type
_entity_poly.pdbx_seq_one_letter_code
_entity_poly.pdbx_strand_id
1 'polypeptide(L)'
;MRTPWIPALIAFLKNDALALDPQLSTNTILMAPHYSVKNGVLMRKVHLIARAEPAQSLQVPLIPLPFISTLQRHCHSGVLAAHIGVNKTLDKVRKHAYWHG
;
A
#
# COMPACT_ATOMS: atom_id res chain seq x y z
N MET A 1 5.95 -9.46 -14.11
CA MET A 1 4.52 -9.60 -14.46
C MET A 1 3.84 -8.27 -14.18
N ARG A 2 3.18 -7.64 -15.17
CA ARG A 2 2.33 -6.47 -14.90
C ARG A 2 1.16 -6.94 -14.06
N THR A 3 0.92 -6.35 -12.90
CA THR A 3 -0.28 -6.58 -12.09
C THR A 3 -1.41 -5.74 -12.69
N PRO A 4 -2.34 -6.32 -13.48
CA PRO A 4 -3.34 -5.55 -14.24
C PRO A 4 -4.31 -4.78 -13.35
N TRP A 5 -4.42 -5.17 -12.07
CA TRP A 5 -5.30 -4.52 -11.10
C TRP A 5 -4.82 -3.13 -10.66
N ILE A 6 -3.53 -2.83 -10.64
CA ILE A 6 -3.03 -1.50 -10.24
C ILE A 6 -3.52 -0.41 -11.21
N PRO A 7 -3.28 -0.51 -12.54
CA PRO A 7 -3.78 0.50 -13.46
C PRO A 7 -5.31 0.52 -13.53
N ALA A 8 -5.99 -0.62 -13.40
CA ALA A 8 -7.46 -0.65 -13.33
C ALA A 8 -8.00 0.12 -12.12
N LEU A 9 -7.40 -0.07 -10.95
CA LEU A 9 -7.80 0.62 -9.73
C LEU A 9 -7.49 2.12 -9.78
N ILE A 10 -6.36 2.52 -10.38
CA ILE A 10 -6.06 3.94 -10.62
C ILE A 10 -7.08 4.56 -11.57
N ALA A 11 -7.43 3.87 -12.65
CA ALA A 11 -8.41 4.36 -13.62
C ALA A 11 -9.80 4.54 -12.98
N PHE A 12 -10.23 3.56 -12.17
CA PHE A 12 -11.48 3.62 -11.43
C PHE A 12 -11.48 4.77 -10.40
N LEU A 13 -10.45 4.87 -9.55
CA LEU A 13 -10.41 5.89 -8.50
C LEU A 13 -10.25 7.33 -9.02
N LYS A 14 -9.70 7.52 -10.23
CA LYS A 14 -9.51 8.85 -10.82
C LYS A 14 -10.66 9.28 -11.73
N ASN A 15 -11.26 8.34 -12.45
CA ASN A 15 -12.15 8.63 -13.57
C ASN A 15 -13.43 7.77 -13.58
N ASP A 16 -13.70 7.00 -12.53
CA ASP A 16 -14.80 6.03 -12.45
C ASP A 16 -14.80 4.99 -13.61
N ALA A 17 -13.63 4.77 -14.22
CA ALA A 17 -13.47 3.86 -15.34
C ALA A 17 -13.24 2.42 -14.87
N LEU A 18 -14.20 1.54 -15.15
CA LEU A 18 -14.11 0.10 -14.87
C LEU A 18 -13.54 -0.68 -16.06
N ALA A 19 -12.83 -1.76 -15.77
CA ALA A 19 -12.38 -2.70 -16.78
C ALA A 19 -13.57 -3.46 -17.39
N LEU A 20 -13.47 -3.79 -18.68
CA LEU A 20 -14.47 -4.66 -19.35
C LEU A 20 -14.40 -6.10 -18.86
N ASP A 21 -13.25 -6.53 -18.35
CA ASP A 21 -13.07 -7.84 -17.74
C ASP A 21 -13.91 -7.93 -16.44
N PRO A 22 -14.89 -8.84 -16.35
CA PRO A 22 -15.81 -8.92 -15.20
C PRO A 22 -15.12 -9.25 -13.87
N GLN A 23 -14.05 -10.05 -13.91
CA GLN A 23 -13.32 -10.42 -12.71
C GLN A 23 -12.50 -9.23 -12.20
N LEU A 24 -11.81 -8.53 -13.09
CA LEU A 24 -11.02 -7.35 -12.78
C LEU A 24 -11.90 -6.18 -12.29
N SER A 25 -13.06 -5.96 -12.89
CA SER A 25 -13.99 -4.92 -12.45
C SER A 25 -14.57 -5.22 -11.07
N THR A 26 -15.01 -6.46 -10.82
CA THR A 26 -15.47 -6.91 -9.49
C THR A 26 -14.38 -6.71 -8.44
N ASN A 27 -13.15 -7.17 -8.72
CA ASN A 27 -12.02 -6.99 -7.80
C ASN A 27 -11.71 -5.51 -7.57
N THR A 28 -11.80 -4.68 -8.60
CA THR A 28 -11.57 -3.22 -8.49
C THR A 28 -12.57 -2.58 -7.53
N ILE A 29 -13.86 -2.90 -7.65
CA ILE A 29 -14.92 -2.38 -6.77
C ILE A 29 -14.68 -2.82 -5.32
N LEU A 30 -14.36 -4.10 -5.10
CA LEU A 30 -14.10 -4.63 -3.75
C LEU A 30 -12.86 -3.99 -3.11
N MET A 31 -11.84 -3.66 -3.90
CA MET A 31 -10.60 -3.06 -3.40
C MET A 31 -10.74 -1.56 -3.14
N ALA A 32 -11.49 -0.82 -3.96
CA ALA A 32 -11.56 0.63 -3.97
C ALA A 32 -11.74 1.31 -2.59
N PRO A 33 -12.58 0.82 -1.66
CA PRO A 33 -12.73 1.44 -0.35
C PRO A 33 -11.42 1.54 0.45
N HIS A 34 -10.47 0.64 0.19
CA HIS A 34 -9.19 0.57 0.90
C HIS A 34 -8.07 1.37 0.25
N TYR A 35 -8.32 2.04 -0.87
CA TYR A 35 -7.30 2.78 -1.60
C TYR A 35 -7.75 4.22 -1.89
N SER A 36 -6.78 5.03 -2.29
CA SER A 36 -6.97 6.39 -2.83
C SER A 36 -5.83 6.70 -3.78
N VAL A 37 -5.98 7.69 -4.65
CA VAL A 37 -4.88 8.19 -5.48
C VAL A 37 -4.50 9.60 -5.02
N LYS A 38 -3.22 9.82 -4.72
CA LYS A 38 -2.66 11.13 -4.37
C LYS A 38 -1.44 11.40 -5.24
N ASN A 39 -1.41 12.54 -5.94
CA ASN A 39 -0.29 12.94 -6.80
C ASN A 39 0.15 11.85 -7.79
N GLY A 40 -0.79 11.09 -8.34
CA GLY A 40 -0.51 9.97 -9.25
C GLY A 40 -0.02 8.68 -8.59
N VAL A 41 0.13 8.66 -7.26
CA VAL A 41 0.52 7.47 -6.49
C VAL A 41 -0.71 6.81 -5.89
N LEU A 42 -0.80 5.49 -6.03
CA LEU A 42 -1.83 4.68 -5.37
C LEU A 42 -1.47 4.52 -3.89
N MET A 43 -2.36 4.95 -3.01
CA MET A 43 -2.19 4.93 -1.56
C MET A 43 -3.09 3.86 -0.96
N ARG A 44 -2.58 3.06 -0.03
CA ARG A 44 -3.33 2.09 0.77
C ARG A 44 -3.75 2.74 2.08
N LYS A 45 -5.02 2.61 2.43
CA LYS A 45 -5.53 2.87 3.79
C LYS A 45 -5.13 1.70 4.68
N VAL A 46 -4.35 1.98 5.72
CA VAL A 46 -3.92 1.01 6.72
C VAL A 46 -4.46 1.43 8.08
N HIS A 47 -5.05 0.47 8.79
CA HIS A 47 -5.47 0.68 10.17
C HIS A 47 -4.32 0.31 11.08
N LEU A 48 -3.80 1.29 11.80
CA LEU A 48 -2.82 1.03 12.84
C LEU A 48 -3.57 0.70 14.12
N ILE A 49 -3.36 -0.51 14.64
CA ILE A 49 -3.84 -0.85 15.98
C ILE A 49 -2.98 -0.07 16.97
N ALA A 50 -3.52 0.99 17.54
CA ALA A 50 -2.90 1.68 18.66
C ALA A 50 -3.41 1.07 19.97
N ARG A 51 -2.49 0.74 20.89
CA ARG A 51 -2.83 0.11 22.18
C ARG A 51 -3.49 1.06 23.19
N ALA A 52 -3.50 2.37 22.91
CA ALA A 52 -3.97 3.41 23.85
C ALA A 52 -4.57 4.67 23.18
N GLU A 53 -4.67 4.71 21.85
CA GLU A 53 -5.18 5.87 21.09
C GLU A 53 -6.29 5.40 20.13
N PRO A 54 -7.20 6.29 19.68
CA PRO A 54 -8.18 5.94 18.65
C PRO A 54 -7.48 5.33 17.42
N ALA A 55 -8.05 4.28 16.85
CA ALA A 55 -7.49 3.66 15.65
C ALA A 55 -7.39 4.70 14.52
N GLN A 56 -6.16 5.10 14.19
CA GLN A 56 -5.92 6.06 13.11
C GLN A 56 -5.82 5.30 11.78
N SER A 57 -6.61 5.73 10.80
CA SER A 57 -6.45 5.29 9.41
C SER A 57 -5.34 6.11 8.77
N LEU A 58 -4.23 5.46 8.44
CA LEU A 58 -3.11 6.08 7.74
C LEU A 58 -3.17 5.76 6.24
N GLN A 59 -2.72 6.69 5.40
CA GLN A 59 -2.56 6.44 3.97
C GLN A 59 -1.07 6.31 3.65
N VAL A 60 -0.65 5.16 3.14
CA VAL A 60 0.74 4.87 2.77
C VAL A 60 0.86 4.51 1.29
N PRO A 61 1.97 4.86 0.61
CA PRO A 61 2.16 4.51 -0.80
C PRO A 61 2.19 2.99 -1.01
N LEU A 62 1.54 2.53 -2.09
CA LEU A 62 1.69 1.17 -2.59
C LEU A 62 3.03 1.05 -3.32
N ILE A 63 3.85 0.11 -2.89
CA ILE A 63 5.16 -0.18 -3.46
C ILE A 63 5.04 -1.41 -4.36
N PRO A 64 5.43 -1.31 -5.65
CA PRO A 64 5.48 -2.47 -6.54
C PRO A 64 6.55 -3.48 -6.09
N LEU A 65 6.26 -4.77 -6.25
CA LEU A 65 7.14 -5.89 -5.83
C LEU A 65 8.63 -5.72 -6.21
N PRO A 66 9.00 -5.25 -7.42
CA PRO A 66 10.41 -5.08 -7.79
C PRO A 66 11.19 -4.08 -6.90
N PHE A 67 10.50 -3.16 -6.24
CA PHE A 67 11.12 -2.14 -5.38
C PHE A 67 11.22 -2.55 -3.90
N ILE A 68 10.62 -3.68 -3.51
CA ILE A 68 10.61 -4.14 -2.11
C ILE A 68 12.04 -4.39 -1.60
N SER A 69 12.89 -5.05 -2.40
CA SER A 69 14.27 -5.36 -2.01
C SER A 69 15.10 -4.08 -1.80
N THR A 70 14.84 -3.05 -2.59
CA THR A 70 15.47 -1.73 -2.45
C THR A 70 15.01 -1.03 -1.17
N LEU A 71 13.71 -1.08 -0.85
CA LEU A 71 13.21 -0.55 0.41
C LEU A 71 13.74 -1.31 1.63
N GLN A 72 13.78 -2.64 1.58
CA GLN A 72 14.33 -3.46 2.65
C GLN A 72 15.79 -3.08 2.93
N ARG A 73 16.62 -2.99 1.89
CA ARG A 73 18.01 -2.54 2.01
C ARG A 73 18.10 -1.12 2.58
N HIS A 74 17.29 -0.19 2.10
CA HIS A 74 17.27 1.18 2.63
C HIS A 74 16.85 1.23 4.12
N CYS A 75 15.83 0.46 4.51
CA CYS A 75 15.39 0.37 5.90
C CYS A 75 16.43 -0.30 6.81
N HIS A 76 17.22 -1.25 6.30
CA HIS A 76 18.34 -1.88 7.02
C HIS A 76 19.57 -0.97 7.14
N SER A 77 19.77 -0.02 6.23
CA SER A 77 20.92 0.90 6.21
C SER A 77 20.64 2.30 6.77
N GLY A 78 19.38 2.65 7.08
CA GLY A 78 18.97 4.00 7.52
C GLY A 78 18.53 4.10 8.98
N VAL A 79 18.12 5.30 9.42
CA VAL A 79 17.64 5.62 10.80
C VAL A 79 16.49 4.71 11.29
N LEU A 80 15.77 4.05 10.37
CA LEU A 80 14.75 3.04 10.70
C LEU A 80 15.31 1.74 11.27
N ALA A 81 16.60 1.47 11.04
CA ALA A 81 17.38 0.32 11.53
C ALA A 81 17.78 0.42 13.01
N ALA A 82 17.29 1.42 13.76
CA ALA A 82 17.50 1.50 15.20
C ALA A 82 17.18 0.13 15.83
N HIS A 83 18.20 -0.45 16.45
CA HIS A 83 18.44 -1.82 16.90
C HIS A 83 17.24 -2.55 17.55
N ILE A 84 16.22 -2.86 16.76
CA ILE A 84 14.95 -3.37 17.28
C ILE A 84 14.49 -4.52 16.37
N GLY A 85 14.16 -5.66 16.98
CA GLY A 85 13.86 -6.92 16.27
C GLY A 85 12.82 -6.84 15.14
N VAL A 86 12.88 -7.81 14.23
CA VAL A 86 12.18 -7.89 12.93
C VAL A 86 10.72 -7.38 12.94
N ASN A 87 9.93 -7.74 13.95
CA ASN A 87 8.51 -7.33 14.04
C ASN A 87 8.32 -5.81 14.19
N LYS A 88 9.18 -5.14 14.97
CA LYS A 88 9.10 -3.69 15.17
C LYS A 88 9.63 -2.93 13.94
N THR A 89 10.53 -3.52 13.16
CA THR A 89 10.93 -3.01 11.84
C THR A 89 9.76 -3.06 10.87
N LEU A 90 9.02 -4.18 10.81
CA LEU A 90 7.84 -4.30 9.95
C LEU A 90 6.72 -3.32 10.32
N ASP A 91 6.42 -3.11 11.60
CA ASP A 91 5.44 -2.11 12.02
C ASP A 91 5.87 -0.69 11.64
N LYS A 92 7.17 -0.37 11.73
CA LYS A 92 7.70 0.91 11.23
C LYS A 92 7.53 1.01 9.71
N VAL A 93 7.84 -0.04 8.94
CA VAL A 93 7.68 0.02 7.48
C VAL A 93 6.21 0.16 7.08
N ARG A 94 5.28 -0.54 7.75
CA ARG A 94 3.83 -0.44 7.49
C ARG A 94 3.24 0.95 7.73
N LYS A 95 3.90 1.79 8.53
CA LYS A 95 3.56 3.21 8.69
C LYS A 95 4.01 4.08 7.51
N HIS A 96 4.90 3.59 6.65
CA HIS A 96 5.49 4.39 5.57
C HIS A 96 5.24 3.82 4.18
N ALA A 97 4.90 2.54 4.07
CA ALA A 97 4.71 1.85 2.81
C ALA A 97 3.84 0.60 2.96
N TYR A 98 3.13 0.25 1.90
CA TYR A 98 2.41 -1.02 1.78
C TYR A 98 2.83 -1.73 0.49
N TRP A 99 2.92 -3.05 0.50
CA TRP A 99 3.05 -3.87 -0.71
C TRP A 99 2.04 -5.00 -0.65
N HIS A 100 1.55 -5.40 -1.82
CA HIS A 100 0.70 -6.58 -1.96
C HIS A 100 1.59 -7.81 -1.99
N GLY A 101 1.31 -8.80 -1.14
CA GLY A 101 2.03 -10.07 -1.06
C GLY A 101 1.61 -11.04 -2.16
#